data_AF-A0AAU6TX73-F1
#
_entry.id   AF-A0AAU6TX73-F1
#
_cell.length_a   1.000
_cell.length_b   1.000
_cell.length_c   1.000
_cell.angle_alpha   90.00
_cell.angle_beta   90.00
_cell.angle_gamma   90.00
#
_symmetry.space_group_name_H-M   'P 1'
#
loop_
_entity.id
_entity.type
_entity.pdbx_description
1 polymer ?
#
loop_
_entity_poly.entity_id
_entity_poly.type
_entity_poly.pdbx_seq_one_letter_code
_entity_poly.pdbx_strand_id
1 'polypeptide(L)'
;MIKKTAAAAVMAACGCAWGSTYTSSPPVSPASCAILSEVVIKQRELIEPSYLADEFEKSITGHCLTSEQMAEAVMTLESAVHQAGFITAQISVPPQNVSDGILTLHYLPGYLSGYRDKESGDAHFGLNLIFPQRADGQLNIRDTELGMSHLNQLPGLGAQAAVEPDPQNPGNSVITIARQKKRSISGSLEISNHGSPSTGSRQITNRLSLENPFQLYDRLFIYTLRDMDRDHSAGVKFIYGQYRIPFRYWEFTAGGSYSEQKQQYPVNTGSLNYFTRSKTLDLSLGRKLLLTPAHDLTLSSGISAVTRHVTLGHAPLILPERRSVYWNTGLNHRWYLPDFTFQYQVQYKHSLNRFGALPVTEKKLKPTRQLMAETTLTVPFRLAGQPFYYEGIMRGFINADKADEMDYESLSGRYSVRGYPFSHSMSAARGFISRNEVVWQQVLPGHNLYLAADAGLPGAKISGGARSHSLAGTEIGIKGFYNSLSYQIFAGLPLKEAEHVRAFSPAGGFSVSVSY
;
A
#
# COMPACT_ATOMS: atom_id res chain seq x y z
N MET A 1 1.27 -10.91 -31.54
CA MET A 1 1.98 -12.19 -31.37
C MET A 1 2.77 -12.15 -30.08
N ILE A 2 2.48 -13.09 -29.16
CA ILE A 2 3.39 -13.74 -28.19
C ILE A 2 4.13 -12.76 -27.23
N LYS A 3 3.81 -12.65 -25.94
CA LYS A 3 3.92 -13.71 -24.91
C LYS A 3 3.06 -13.36 -23.67
N LYS A 4 2.03 -14.18 -23.41
CA LYS A 4 1.53 -14.50 -22.05
C LYS A 4 2.41 -15.64 -21.55
N THR A 5 3.00 -15.55 -20.36
CA THR A 5 3.52 -16.69 -19.57
C THR A 5 4.07 -16.18 -18.25
N ALA A 6 3.35 -16.40 -17.15
CA ALA A 6 3.89 -16.52 -15.80
C ALA A 6 2.81 -17.10 -14.87
N ALA A 7 2.37 -18.31 -15.19
CA ALA A 7 1.69 -19.22 -14.28
C ALA A 7 2.05 -20.64 -14.75
N ALA A 8 2.32 -21.53 -13.80
CA ALA A 8 2.69 -22.95 -13.98
C ALA A 8 4.11 -23.24 -14.50
N ALA A 9 5.04 -23.50 -13.58
CA ALA A 9 6.23 -24.30 -13.82
C ALA A 9 6.82 -24.82 -12.51
N VAL A 10 6.13 -25.74 -11.83
CA VAL A 10 6.76 -26.74 -10.95
C VAL A 10 5.96 -28.03 -11.15
N MET A 11 6.67 -29.15 -11.30
CA MET A 11 6.21 -30.54 -11.55
C MET A 11 6.34 -31.00 -13.01
N ALA A 12 7.54 -31.46 -13.38
CA ALA A 12 7.74 -32.65 -14.22
C ALA A 12 9.23 -32.92 -14.42
N ALA A 13 9.85 -33.71 -13.54
CA ALA A 13 11.06 -34.48 -13.86
C ALA A 13 11.30 -35.56 -12.80
N CYS A 14 10.64 -36.72 -12.92
CA CYS A 14 11.25 -37.99 -12.55
C CYS A 14 10.52 -39.12 -13.29
N GLY A 15 11.29 -40.03 -13.89
CA GLY A 15 10.84 -40.95 -14.93
C GLY A 15 10.18 -42.23 -14.40
N CYS A 16 9.55 -42.97 -15.32
CA CYS A 16 9.97 -44.32 -15.74
C CYS A 16 8.93 -44.89 -16.72
N ALA A 17 9.44 -45.43 -17.82
CA ALA A 17 8.65 -46.10 -18.85
C ALA A 17 8.12 -47.44 -18.32
N TRP A 18 6.81 -47.62 -18.35
CA TRP A 18 6.17 -48.94 -18.28
C TRP A 18 5.25 -49.05 -19.50
N GLY A 19 5.58 -49.99 -20.39
CA GLY A 19 4.80 -50.30 -21.57
C GLY A 19 3.49 -50.97 -21.20
N SER A 20 2.38 -50.49 -21.76
CA SER A 20 1.07 -51.12 -21.66
C SER A 20 0.84 -52.08 -22.84
N THR A 21 0.81 -53.37 -22.55
CA THR A 21 0.12 -54.36 -23.38
C THR A 21 -1.37 -54.12 -23.28
N TYR A 22 -2.02 -53.75 -24.40
CA TYR A 22 -3.47 -53.67 -24.50
C TYR A 22 -4.07 -55.07 -24.59
N THR A 23 -4.74 -55.52 -23.53
CA THR A 23 -5.76 -56.56 -23.59
C THR A 23 -7.13 -55.91 -23.47
N SER A 24 -7.95 -56.08 -24.51
CA SER A 24 -9.34 -55.63 -24.59
C SER A 24 -10.21 -56.31 -23.53
N SER A 25 -10.84 -55.54 -22.66
CA SER A 25 -11.92 -55.98 -21.78
C SER A 25 -13.31 -55.76 -22.42
N PRO A 26 -14.32 -56.61 -22.10
CA PRO A 26 -15.65 -56.62 -22.73
C PRO A 26 -16.59 -55.56 -22.06
N PRO A 27 -17.84 -55.38 -22.53
CA PRO A 27 -18.56 -54.11 -22.46
C PRO A 27 -19.00 -53.73 -21.04
N VAL A 28 -18.98 -52.42 -20.80
CA VAL A 28 -19.33 -51.72 -19.55
C VAL A 28 -20.79 -51.99 -19.17
N SER A 29 -20.98 -52.66 -18.02
CA SER A 29 -22.23 -52.68 -17.26
C SER A 29 -22.62 -51.26 -16.83
N PRO A 30 -23.92 -50.91 -16.66
CA PRO A 30 -24.31 -49.62 -16.09
C PRO A 30 -23.52 -49.38 -14.80
N ALA A 31 -22.84 -48.23 -14.69
CA ALA A 31 -21.95 -47.91 -13.58
C ALA A 31 -22.71 -48.09 -12.26
N SER A 32 -22.39 -49.14 -11.51
CA SER A 32 -22.96 -49.39 -10.20
C SER A 32 -22.53 -48.26 -9.27
N CYS A 33 -23.47 -47.41 -8.86
CA CYS A 33 -23.21 -46.38 -7.87
C CYS A 33 -23.41 -46.96 -6.46
N ALA A 34 -22.62 -46.49 -5.50
CA ALA A 34 -22.77 -46.82 -4.09
C ALA A 34 -23.45 -45.66 -3.37
N ILE A 35 -24.43 -45.96 -2.52
CA ILE A 35 -25.03 -44.96 -1.63
C ILE A 35 -24.14 -44.84 -0.42
N LEU A 36 -23.52 -43.67 -0.22
CA LEU A 36 -22.67 -43.42 0.94
C LEU A 36 -23.53 -42.99 2.13
N SER A 37 -23.58 -43.82 3.17
CA SER A 37 -24.23 -43.48 4.44
C SER A 37 -23.34 -42.68 5.37
N GLU A 38 -22.02 -42.83 5.27
CA GLU A 38 -21.05 -42.17 6.15
C GLU A 38 -19.72 -41.91 5.44
N VAL A 39 -19.04 -40.85 5.87
CA VAL A 39 -17.70 -40.47 5.42
C VAL A 39 -16.81 -40.33 6.63
N VAL A 40 -15.70 -41.06 6.66
CA VAL A 40 -14.74 -41.04 7.76
C VAL A 40 -13.43 -40.44 7.26
N ILE A 41 -13.18 -39.18 7.62
CA ILE A 41 -11.90 -38.53 7.32
C ILE A 41 -10.96 -38.72 8.53
N LYS A 42 -9.89 -39.49 8.37
CA LYS A 42 -8.82 -39.56 9.38
C LYS A 42 -8.10 -38.20 9.43
N GLN A 43 -7.87 -37.71 10.64
CA GLN A 43 -7.29 -36.38 10.90
C GLN A 43 -8.15 -35.23 10.36
N ARG A 44 -9.48 -35.41 10.35
CA ARG A 44 -10.46 -34.38 9.97
C ARG A 44 -10.22 -33.04 10.67
N GLU A 45 -9.82 -33.08 11.93
CA GLU A 45 -9.54 -31.92 12.78
C GLU A 45 -8.38 -31.04 12.30
N LEU A 46 -7.54 -31.55 11.38
CA LEU A 46 -6.44 -30.81 10.78
C LEU A 46 -6.83 -30.15 9.44
N ILE A 47 -8.05 -30.37 8.95
CA ILE A 47 -8.57 -29.68 7.76
C ILE A 47 -9.05 -28.29 8.21
N GLU A 48 -8.32 -27.27 7.77
CA GLU A 48 -8.64 -25.88 8.04
C GLU A 48 -8.95 -25.13 6.74
N PRO A 49 -9.98 -24.27 6.72
CA PRO A 49 -11.02 -24.14 7.74
C PRO A 49 -11.90 -25.38 7.84
N SER A 50 -12.40 -25.69 9.05
CA SER A 50 -13.21 -26.90 9.32
C SER A 50 -14.45 -27.05 8.43
N TYR A 51 -15.03 -25.94 7.97
CA TYR A 51 -16.23 -25.96 7.13
C TYR A 51 -16.00 -26.69 5.79
N LEU A 52 -14.76 -26.79 5.30
CA LEU A 52 -14.45 -27.51 4.07
C LEU A 52 -14.76 -29.00 4.21
N ALA A 53 -14.42 -29.60 5.35
CA ALA A 53 -14.77 -30.98 5.65
C ALA A 53 -16.30 -31.14 5.82
N ASP A 54 -16.94 -30.19 6.51
CA ASP A 54 -18.40 -30.20 6.72
C ASP A 54 -19.18 -30.15 5.38
N GLU A 55 -18.79 -29.26 4.47
CA GLU A 55 -19.42 -29.12 3.15
C GLU A 55 -19.19 -30.34 2.27
N PHE A 56 -17.98 -30.90 2.30
CA PHE A 56 -17.66 -32.13 1.57
C PHE A 56 -18.49 -33.31 2.06
N GLU A 57 -18.51 -33.58 3.37
CA GLU A 57 -19.28 -34.67 3.98
C GLU A 57 -20.76 -34.56 3.60
N LYS A 58 -21.31 -33.34 3.64
CA LYS A 58 -22.69 -33.06 3.24
C LYS A 58 -22.94 -33.28 1.74
N SER A 59 -21.96 -32.98 0.89
CA SER A 59 -22.10 -33.12 -0.57
C SER A 59 -22.17 -34.58 -1.05
N ILE A 60 -21.63 -35.52 -0.28
CA ILE A 60 -21.53 -36.93 -0.69
C ILE A 60 -22.42 -37.87 0.13
N THR A 61 -22.69 -37.55 1.40
CA THR A 61 -23.55 -38.39 2.26
C THR A 61 -24.98 -38.43 1.72
N GLY A 62 -25.58 -39.61 1.64
CA GLY A 62 -26.94 -39.85 1.15
C GLY A 62 -27.09 -39.85 -0.37
N HIS A 63 -26.01 -39.69 -1.14
CA HIS A 63 -26.03 -39.68 -2.60
C HIS A 63 -25.48 -40.99 -3.16
N CYS A 64 -26.03 -41.43 -4.31
CA CYS A 64 -25.50 -42.58 -5.05
C CYS A 64 -24.38 -42.09 -5.97
N LEU A 65 -23.13 -42.41 -5.64
CA LEU A 65 -21.95 -41.95 -6.36
C LEU A 65 -21.22 -43.12 -7.03
N THR A 66 -20.77 -42.89 -8.26
CA THR A 66 -19.83 -43.77 -8.96
C THR A 66 -18.40 -43.57 -8.46
N SER A 67 -17.49 -44.49 -8.78
CA SER A 67 -16.06 -44.34 -8.46
C SER A 67 -15.45 -43.05 -9.02
N GLU A 68 -15.86 -42.65 -10.22
CA GLU A 68 -15.41 -41.41 -10.86
C GLU A 68 -15.92 -40.17 -10.10
N GLN A 69 -17.20 -40.15 -9.71
CA GLN A 69 -17.77 -39.04 -8.94
C GLN A 69 -17.19 -38.94 -7.53
N MET A 70 -16.89 -40.07 -6.89
CA MET A 70 -16.18 -40.06 -5.59
C MET A 70 -14.77 -39.48 -5.74
N ALA A 71 -14.04 -39.86 -6.79
CA ALA A 71 -12.71 -39.32 -7.06
C ALA A 71 -12.76 -37.81 -7.35
N GLU A 72 -13.74 -37.34 -8.14
CA GLU A 72 -13.95 -35.93 -8.43
C GLU A 72 -14.27 -35.12 -7.16
N ALA A 73 -15.13 -35.66 -6.27
CA ALA A 73 -15.45 -35.02 -5.00
C ALA A 73 -14.21 -34.89 -4.12
N VAL A 74 -13.39 -35.94 -4.01
CA VAL A 74 -12.13 -35.91 -3.23
C VAL A 74 -11.15 -34.88 -3.80
N MET A 75 -10.98 -34.82 -5.13
CA MET A 75 -10.16 -33.80 -5.79
C MET A 75 -10.68 -32.38 -5.54
N THR A 76 -12.01 -32.21 -5.45
CA THR A 76 -12.63 -30.92 -5.14
C THR A 76 -12.31 -30.48 -3.71
N LEU A 77 -12.41 -31.39 -2.73
CA LEU A 77 -12.00 -31.10 -1.35
C LEU A 77 -10.50 -30.76 -1.27
N GLU A 78 -9.64 -31.55 -1.90
CA GLU A 78 -8.19 -31.29 -1.92
C GLU A 78 -7.88 -29.92 -2.56
N SER A 79 -8.54 -29.59 -3.68
CA SER A 79 -8.41 -28.27 -4.31
C SER A 79 -8.86 -27.14 -3.39
N ALA A 80 -9.96 -27.32 -2.65
CA ALA A 80 -10.45 -26.33 -1.70
C ALA A 80 -9.46 -26.11 -0.53
N VAL A 81 -8.86 -27.18 -0.02
CA VAL A 81 -7.78 -27.13 0.98
C VAL A 81 -6.55 -26.40 0.45
N HIS A 82 -6.15 -26.66 -0.80
CA HIS A 82 -5.04 -25.93 -1.44
C HIS A 82 -5.36 -24.44 -1.62
N GLN A 83 -6.59 -24.09 -2.01
CA GLN A 83 -7.05 -22.70 -2.14
C GLN A 83 -7.07 -21.95 -0.80
N ALA A 84 -7.38 -22.66 0.30
CA ALA A 84 -7.27 -22.15 1.66
C ALA A 84 -5.81 -21.90 2.10
N GLY A 85 -4.84 -22.47 1.39
CA GLY A 85 -3.40 -22.18 1.52
C GLY A 85 -2.55 -23.39 1.89
N PHE A 86 -3.15 -24.55 2.12
CA PHE A 86 -2.45 -25.78 2.55
C PHE A 86 -1.97 -26.60 1.35
N ILE A 87 -1.13 -26.00 0.51
CA ILE A 87 -0.72 -26.52 -0.81
C ILE A 87 0.09 -27.82 -0.79
N THR A 88 0.60 -28.23 0.38
CA THR A 88 1.36 -29.48 0.57
C THR A 88 0.53 -30.57 1.24
N ALA A 89 -0.73 -30.29 1.59
CA ALA A 89 -1.65 -31.29 2.11
C ALA A 89 -2.14 -32.21 0.99
N GLN A 90 -2.35 -33.49 1.30
CA GLN A 90 -2.89 -34.47 0.38
C GLN A 90 -4.08 -35.19 0.99
N ILE A 91 -5.02 -35.63 0.15
CA ILE A 91 -6.15 -36.45 0.57
C ILE A 91 -6.08 -37.75 -0.21
N SER A 92 -5.83 -38.85 0.51
CA SER A 92 -5.71 -40.17 -0.10
C SER A 92 -6.92 -41.05 0.23
N VAL A 93 -7.31 -41.86 -0.76
CA VAL A 93 -8.35 -42.87 -0.63
C VAL A 93 -7.65 -44.23 -0.47
N PRO A 94 -7.54 -44.79 0.74
CA PRO A 94 -6.94 -46.11 0.92
C PRO A 94 -7.78 -47.19 0.19
N PRO A 95 -7.16 -48.32 -0.22
CA PRO A 95 -7.89 -49.46 -0.76
C PRO A 95 -8.95 -49.92 0.25
N GLN A 96 -10.22 -49.87 -0.15
CA GLN A 96 -11.36 -50.19 0.71
C GLN A 96 -12.54 -50.70 -0.12
N ASN A 97 -13.46 -51.40 0.54
CA ASN A 97 -14.74 -51.76 -0.05
C ASN A 97 -15.81 -50.78 0.45
N VAL A 98 -16.44 -50.04 -0.47
CA VAL A 98 -17.49 -49.05 -0.15
C VAL A 98 -18.91 -49.63 -0.19
N SER A 99 -19.04 -50.96 -0.33
CA SER A 99 -20.35 -51.64 -0.40
C SER A 99 -21.19 -51.45 0.88
N ASP A 100 -20.53 -51.23 2.02
CA ASP A 100 -21.19 -50.98 3.31
C ASP A 100 -21.64 -49.51 3.46
N GLY A 101 -21.44 -48.68 2.43
CA GLY A 101 -21.83 -47.27 2.42
C GLY A 101 -20.86 -46.33 3.16
N ILE A 102 -19.69 -46.81 3.58
CA ILE A 102 -18.70 -46.01 4.31
C ILE A 102 -17.51 -45.68 3.40
N LEU A 103 -17.23 -44.39 3.21
CA LEU A 103 -16.04 -43.89 2.52
C LEU A 103 -15.01 -43.37 3.53
N THR A 104 -13.87 -44.04 3.63
CA THR A 104 -12.74 -43.63 4.47
C THR A 104 -11.73 -42.82 3.66
N LEU A 105 -11.34 -41.66 4.17
CA LEU A 105 -10.30 -40.81 3.58
C LEU A 105 -9.18 -40.57 4.59
N HIS A 106 -7.94 -40.47 4.11
CA HIS A 106 -6.81 -40.08 4.93
C HIS A 106 -6.34 -38.69 4.52
N TYR A 107 -6.51 -37.72 5.41
CA TYR A 107 -5.87 -36.41 5.28
C TYR A 107 -4.41 -36.52 5.72
N LEU A 108 -3.50 -36.09 4.85
CA LEU A 108 -2.06 -36.10 5.09
C LEU A 108 -1.58 -34.65 5.09
N PRO A 109 -1.42 -34.01 6.27
CA PRO A 109 -0.93 -32.64 6.35
C PRO A 109 0.55 -32.57 5.97
N GLY A 110 0.92 -31.55 5.18
CA GLY A 110 2.32 -31.20 4.95
C GLY A 110 2.80 -30.18 5.98
N TYR A 111 3.91 -30.46 6.68
CA TYR A 111 4.42 -29.59 7.75
C TYR A 111 5.56 -28.68 7.28
N LEU A 112 5.73 -27.55 7.95
CA LEU A 112 6.84 -26.63 7.73
C LEU A 112 8.02 -26.93 8.66
N SER A 113 9.18 -27.28 8.10
CA SER A 113 10.43 -27.41 8.85
C SER A 113 11.15 -26.08 9.10
N GLY A 114 10.76 -25.01 8.39
CA GLY A 114 11.25 -23.64 8.62
C GLY A 114 11.68 -22.93 7.34
N TYR A 115 12.38 -21.79 7.53
CA TYR A 115 12.83 -20.90 6.47
C TYR A 115 14.35 -20.89 6.39
N ARG A 116 14.89 -20.95 5.18
CA ARG A 116 16.34 -20.95 4.94
C ARG A 116 16.72 -20.00 3.82
N ASP A 117 17.88 -19.39 3.94
CA ASP A 117 18.51 -18.72 2.80
C ASP A 117 18.95 -19.76 1.76
N LYS A 118 18.64 -19.52 0.48
CA LYS A 118 18.95 -20.49 -0.59
C LYS A 118 20.46 -20.60 -0.86
N GLU A 119 21.20 -19.52 -0.65
CA GLU A 119 22.61 -19.43 -1.01
C GLU A 119 23.50 -19.97 0.11
N SER A 120 23.22 -19.66 1.38
CA SER A 120 23.98 -20.20 2.51
C SER A 120 23.41 -21.49 3.11
N GLY A 121 22.12 -21.76 2.91
CA GLY A 121 21.41 -22.88 3.54
C GLY A 121 21.04 -22.62 5.01
N ASP A 122 21.39 -21.44 5.55
CA ASP A 122 21.19 -21.14 6.97
C ASP A 122 19.79 -20.57 7.24
N ALA A 123 19.26 -20.90 8.41
CA ALA A 123 18.20 -20.11 9.03
C ALA A 123 18.82 -18.92 9.78
N HIS A 124 18.21 -17.74 9.70
CA HIS A 124 18.64 -16.58 10.48
C HIS A 124 17.47 -15.84 11.12
N PHE A 125 17.79 -15.09 12.18
CA PHE A 125 16.80 -14.44 13.04
C PHE A 125 15.80 -13.56 12.27
N GLY A 126 16.29 -12.79 11.28
CA GLY A 126 15.44 -11.94 10.45
C GLY A 126 14.30 -12.68 9.75
N LEU A 127 14.53 -13.89 9.22
CA LEU A 127 13.45 -14.67 8.58
C LEU A 127 12.36 -15.02 9.60
N ASN A 128 12.76 -15.48 10.78
CA ASN A 128 11.82 -15.81 11.86
C ASN A 128 11.07 -14.58 12.42
N LEU A 129 11.57 -13.36 12.15
CA LEU A 129 10.91 -12.11 12.53
C LEU A 129 9.72 -11.77 11.61
N ILE A 130 9.89 -11.97 10.30
CA ILE A 130 8.91 -11.54 9.29
C ILE A 130 7.94 -12.64 8.87
N PHE A 131 8.35 -13.90 8.93
CA PHE A 131 7.50 -15.03 8.59
C PHE A 131 6.65 -15.43 9.81
N PRO A 132 5.31 -15.35 9.73
CA PRO A 132 4.45 -15.61 10.89
C PRO A 132 4.41 -17.06 11.35
N GLN A 133 4.46 -17.99 10.40
CA GLN A 133 4.31 -19.42 10.67
C GLN A 133 5.52 -19.96 11.43
N ARG A 134 5.28 -20.73 12.49
CA ARG A 134 6.33 -21.44 13.21
C ARG A 134 6.71 -22.74 12.49
N ALA A 135 7.96 -23.14 12.67
CA ALA A 135 8.54 -24.38 12.15
C ALA A 135 8.10 -25.57 13.01
N ASP A 136 6.85 -26.00 12.81
CA ASP A 136 6.17 -27.13 13.50
C ASP A 136 4.69 -27.24 13.11
N GLY A 137 4.09 -26.16 12.58
CA GLY A 137 2.71 -26.17 12.08
C GLY A 137 2.55 -26.73 10.66
N GLN A 138 1.31 -27.05 10.29
CA GLN A 138 0.96 -27.40 8.91
C GLN A 138 1.23 -26.21 7.96
N LEU A 139 2.01 -26.41 6.90
CA LEU A 139 2.43 -25.37 5.97
C LEU A 139 1.23 -24.64 5.38
N ASN A 140 1.18 -23.32 5.58
CA ASN A 140 0.19 -22.45 4.95
C ASN A 140 0.90 -21.39 4.12
N ILE A 141 0.64 -21.38 2.81
CA ILE A 141 1.29 -20.46 1.89
C ILE A 141 0.92 -18.99 2.17
N ARG A 142 -0.22 -18.71 2.81
CA ARG A 142 -0.65 -17.34 3.15
C ARG A 142 0.31 -16.64 4.11
N ASP A 143 0.86 -17.38 5.08
CA ASP A 143 1.88 -16.86 6.00
C ASP A 143 3.19 -16.56 5.25
N THR A 144 3.51 -17.40 4.26
CA THR A 144 4.68 -17.21 3.39
C THR A 144 4.50 -16.00 2.48
N GLU A 145 3.32 -15.83 1.88
CA GLU A 145 2.95 -14.64 1.09
C GLU A 145 3.13 -13.37 1.92
N LEU A 146 2.75 -13.39 3.21
CA LEU A 146 2.95 -12.26 4.10
C LEU A 146 4.43 -11.96 4.35
N GLY A 147 5.25 -12.95 4.70
CA GLY A 147 6.69 -12.76 4.86
C GLY A 147 7.36 -12.25 3.58
N MET A 148 6.97 -12.80 2.43
CA MET A 148 7.42 -12.34 1.11
C MET A 148 6.98 -10.91 0.80
N SER A 149 5.79 -10.50 1.28
CA SER A 149 5.34 -9.12 1.12
C SER A 149 6.26 -8.13 1.84
N HIS A 150 6.81 -8.48 3.00
CA HIS A 150 7.80 -7.66 3.70
C HIS A 150 9.12 -7.58 2.94
N LEU A 151 9.61 -8.71 2.43
CA LEU A 151 10.84 -8.76 1.62
C LEU A 151 10.73 -7.92 0.35
N ASN A 152 9.59 -7.99 -0.34
CA ASN A 152 9.36 -7.31 -1.61
C ASN A 152 8.96 -5.84 -1.47
N GLN A 153 8.67 -5.35 -0.25
CA GLN A 153 8.52 -3.92 0.00
C GLN A 153 9.84 -3.15 -0.08
N LEU A 154 10.97 -3.83 0.11
CA LEU A 154 12.29 -3.23 0.01
C LEU A 154 12.69 -3.13 -1.47
N PRO A 155 12.90 -1.91 -2.03
CA PRO A 155 13.17 -1.75 -3.45
C PRO A 155 14.40 -2.54 -3.93
N GLY A 156 14.26 -3.22 -5.07
CA GLY A 156 15.39 -3.89 -5.74
C GLY A 156 15.88 -5.20 -5.10
N LEU A 157 15.13 -5.77 -4.16
CA LEU A 157 15.41 -7.08 -3.57
C LEU A 157 14.89 -8.24 -4.43
N GLY A 158 13.70 -8.13 -5.04
CA GLY A 158 13.20 -9.16 -5.97
C GLY A 158 13.30 -10.58 -5.42
N ALA A 159 13.01 -10.73 -4.12
CA ALA A 159 13.18 -11.98 -3.39
C ALA A 159 12.24 -13.05 -3.95
N GLN A 160 12.70 -14.29 -3.97
CA GLN A 160 11.94 -15.44 -4.48
C GLN A 160 11.92 -16.53 -3.43
N ALA A 161 10.74 -17.06 -3.13
CA ALA A 161 10.57 -18.23 -2.28
C ALA A 161 10.30 -19.47 -3.12
N ALA A 162 10.83 -20.61 -2.67
CA ALA A 162 10.49 -21.93 -3.18
C ALA A 162 10.12 -22.85 -2.00
N VAL A 163 9.13 -23.70 -2.22
CA VAL A 163 8.77 -24.78 -1.30
C VAL A 163 9.50 -26.03 -1.76
N GLU A 164 10.41 -26.53 -0.93
CA GLU A 164 11.27 -27.68 -1.25
C GLU A 164 11.02 -28.78 -0.19
N PRO A 165 11.01 -30.08 -0.55
CA PRO A 165 10.90 -31.16 0.42
C PRO A 165 12.05 -31.11 1.44
N ASP A 166 11.78 -31.39 2.72
CA ASP A 166 12.85 -31.51 3.72
C ASP A 166 13.51 -32.88 3.64
N PRO A 167 14.82 -32.98 3.29
CA PRO A 167 15.50 -34.26 3.19
C PRO A 167 15.59 -35.02 4.52
N GLN A 168 15.47 -34.32 5.66
CA GLN A 168 15.61 -34.92 6.98
C GLN A 168 14.26 -35.40 7.56
N ASN A 169 13.14 -34.84 7.08
CA ASN A 169 11.81 -35.10 7.64
C ASN A 169 10.81 -35.34 6.49
N PRO A 170 10.59 -36.61 6.07
CA PRO A 170 9.59 -36.93 5.06
C PRO A 170 8.19 -36.43 5.43
N GLY A 171 7.48 -35.83 4.47
CA GLY A 171 6.18 -35.18 4.72
C GLY A 171 6.30 -33.70 5.13
N ASN A 172 7.51 -33.22 5.43
CA ASN A 172 7.77 -31.82 5.70
C ASN A 172 8.37 -31.11 4.50
N SER A 173 8.22 -29.79 4.48
CA SER A 173 8.81 -28.90 3.49
C SER A 173 9.61 -27.79 4.19
N VAL A 174 10.68 -27.36 3.53
CA VAL A 174 11.45 -26.17 3.87
C VAL A 174 11.17 -25.08 2.85
N ILE A 175 11.06 -23.84 3.30
CA ILE A 175 10.92 -22.69 2.42
C ILE A 175 12.30 -22.07 2.22
N THR A 176 12.81 -22.10 0.99
CA THR A 176 14.08 -21.48 0.64
C THR A 176 13.86 -20.12 -0.01
N ILE A 177 14.59 -19.10 0.45
CA ILE A 177 14.47 -17.73 -0.03
C ILE A 177 15.77 -17.31 -0.70
N ALA A 178 15.68 -16.91 -1.97
CA ALA A 178 16.81 -16.47 -2.78
C ALA A 178 16.82 -14.95 -3.00
N ARG A 179 17.97 -14.43 -3.45
CA ARG A 179 18.18 -13.01 -3.82
C ARG A 179 17.97 -12.05 -2.65
N GLN A 180 18.44 -12.44 -1.48
CA GLN A 180 18.41 -11.57 -0.31
C GLN A 180 19.60 -10.60 -0.31
N LYS A 181 19.34 -9.31 -0.52
CA LYS A 181 20.35 -8.27 -0.23
C LYS A 181 20.42 -8.04 1.26
N LYS A 182 21.62 -8.25 1.83
CA LYS A 182 21.87 -8.03 3.26
C LYS A 182 21.67 -6.58 3.66
N ARG A 183 22.15 -5.62 2.86
CA ARG A 183 22.00 -4.17 3.05
C ARG A 183 22.03 -3.48 1.70
N SER A 184 21.21 -2.46 1.50
CA SER A 184 21.32 -1.61 0.31
C SER A 184 20.98 -0.17 0.63
N ILE A 185 21.55 0.75 -0.14
CA ILE A 185 21.25 2.17 -0.07
C ILE A 185 20.67 2.59 -1.41
N SER A 186 19.62 3.38 -1.38
CA SER A 186 19.05 4.01 -2.57
C SER A 186 18.73 5.45 -2.26
N GLY A 187 18.80 6.31 -3.26
CA GLY A 187 18.47 7.71 -3.07
C GLY A 187 18.00 8.41 -4.32
N SER A 188 17.49 9.62 -4.13
CA SER A 188 17.25 10.55 -5.21
C SER A 188 17.52 11.98 -4.77
N LEU A 189 18.07 12.76 -5.70
CA LEU A 189 18.15 14.20 -5.61
C LEU A 189 17.16 14.79 -6.59
N GLU A 190 16.33 15.74 -6.17
CA GLU A 190 15.33 16.40 -7.01
C GLU A 190 15.45 17.92 -6.88
N ILE A 191 15.40 18.61 -8.01
CA ILE A 191 15.24 20.07 -8.07
C ILE A 191 13.89 20.35 -8.74
N SER A 192 13.09 21.21 -8.13
CA SER A 192 11.79 21.61 -8.69
C SER A 192 11.48 23.08 -8.41
N ASN A 193 10.46 23.62 -9.08
CA ASN A 193 9.89 24.93 -8.77
C ASN A 193 8.49 24.84 -8.14
N HIS A 194 8.22 23.75 -7.41
CA HIS A 194 6.92 23.48 -6.80
C HIS A 194 6.62 24.32 -5.55
N GLY A 195 7.56 25.16 -5.11
CA GLY A 195 7.40 25.98 -3.92
C GLY A 195 6.59 27.26 -4.18
N SER A 196 6.07 27.85 -3.10
CA SER A 196 5.40 29.15 -3.16
C SER A 196 6.43 30.27 -3.20
N PRO A 197 6.18 31.39 -3.92
CA PRO A 197 6.99 32.61 -3.79
C PRO A 197 7.17 33.10 -2.34
N SER A 198 6.21 32.83 -1.46
CA SER A 198 6.28 33.24 -0.04
C SER A 198 7.15 32.35 0.84
N THR A 199 7.51 31.14 0.38
CA THR A 199 8.32 30.18 1.16
C THR A 199 9.52 29.61 0.40
N GLY A 200 9.83 30.15 -0.78
CA GLY A 200 10.89 29.67 -1.65
C GLY A 200 10.31 28.87 -2.82
N SER A 201 10.38 29.46 -4.00
CA SER A 201 9.84 28.95 -5.26
C SER A 201 10.60 27.75 -5.77
N ARG A 202 11.94 27.79 -5.74
CA ARG A 202 12.82 26.71 -6.17
C ARG A 202 13.23 25.88 -4.97
N GLN A 203 13.14 24.57 -5.09
CA GLN A 203 13.37 23.65 -4.00
C GLN A 203 14.31 22.53 -4.41
N ILE A 204 15.19 22.14 -3.49
CA ILE A 204 16.00 20.93 -3.57
C ILE A 204 15.46 19.92 -2.57
N THR A 205 15.18 18.71 -3.03
CA THR A 205 14.68 17.60 -2.24
C THR A 205 15.67 16.45 -2.31
N ASN A 206 16.04 15.90 -1.16
CA ASN A 206 16.88 14.71 -1.07
C ASN A 206 16.07 13.59 -0.43
N ARG A 207 16.12 12.40 -1.02
CA ARG A 207 15.55 11.17 -0.45
C ARG A 207 16.66 10.15 -0.31
N LEU A 208 16.80 9.58 0.86
CA LEU A 208 17.74 8.51 1.15
C LEU A 208 17.00 7.37 1.85
N SER A 209 17.19 6.16 1.35
CA SER A 209 16.68 4.96 2.00
C SER A 209 17.83 3.99 2.26
N LEU A 210 18.02 3.63 3.52
CA LEU A 210 18.89 2.56 3.94
C LEU A 210 18.02 1.33 4.24
N GLU A 211 18.13 0.34 3.38
CA GLU A 211 17.35 -0.89 3.43
C GLU A 211 18.13 -1.95 4.21
N ASN A 212 17.43 -2.59 5.15
CA ASN A 212 17.89 -3.67 6.02
C ASN A 212 19.15 -3.36 6.87
N PRO A 213 19.32 -2.16 7.49
CA PRO A 213 20.56 -1.83 8.21
C PRO A 213 20.86 -2.78 9.37
N PHE A 214 19.86 -3.26 10.10
CA PHE A 214 20.08 -4.18 11.23
C PHE A 214 19.86 -5.66 10.89
N GLN A 215 19.66 -6.00 9.61
CA GLN A 215 19.34 -7.38 9.16
C GLN A 215 18.02 -7.90 9.74
N LEU A 216 17.08 -6.99 10.02
CA LEU A 216 15.74 -7.26 10.54
C LEU A 216 14.64 -7.00 9.49
N TYR A 217 15.03 -6.83 8.22
CA TYR A 217 14.21 -6.31 7.12
C TYR A 217 13.58 -4.95 7.44
N ASP A 218 14.30 -4.21 8.26
CA ASP A 218 14.02 -2.85 8.68
C ASP A 218 14.40 -1.84 7.60
N ARG A 219 13.82 -0.63 7.67
CA ARG A 219 14.11 0.45 6.73
C ARG A 219 14.27 1.77 7.47
N LEU A 220 15.33 2.50 7.15
CA LEU A 220 15.52 3.90 7.54
C LEU A 220 15.35 4.77 6.29
N PHE A 221 14.35 5.65 6.31
CA PHE A 221 14.08 6.63 5.29
C PHE A 221 14.35 8.04 5.81
N ILE A 222 15.08 8.84 5.03
CA ILE A 222 15.38 10.24 5.32
C ILE A 222 14.95 11.07 4.11
N TYR A 223 14.22 12.13 4.39
CA TYR A 223 13.75 13.10 3.42
C TYR A 223 14.15 14.50 3.88
N THR A 224 14.80 15.27 3.02
CA THR A 224 15.08 16.68 3.27
C THR A 224 14.55 17.53 2.13
N LEU A 225 14.04 18.71 2.45
CA LEU A 225 13.62 19.72 1.48
C LEU A 225 14.13 21.08 1.93
N ARG A 226 14.69 21.84 0.99
CA ARG A 226 15.17 23.20 1.25
C ARG A 226 14.90 24.10 0.05
N ASP A 227 14.60 25.37 0.29
CA ASP A 227 14.59 26.37 -0.78
C ASP A 227 16.01 26.61 -1.37
N MET A 228 16.04 27.03 -2.63
CA MET A 228 17.25 27.41 -3.36
C MET A 228 17.22 28.87 -3.82
N ASP A 229 16.27 29.66 -3.31
CA ASP A 229 16.10 31.03 -3.74
C ASP A 229 17.23 31.91 -3.16
N ARG A 230 17.75 32.83 -3.98
CA ARG A 230 18.81 33.75 -3.56
C ARG A 230 18.29 34.85 -2.63
N ASP A 231 17.04 35.22 -2.79
CA ASP A 231 16.36 36.14 -1.90
C ASP A 231 16.02 35.42 -0.60
N HIS A 232 16.48 35.96 0.53
CA HIS A 232 16.25 35.41 1.85
C HIS A 232 14.98 35.94 2.51
N SER A 233 14.12 36.66 1.77
CA SER A 233 12.83 37.14 2.24
C SER A 233 11.83 36.01 2.53
N ALA A 234 11.96 34.92 1.79
CA ALA A 234 11.19 33.71 1.92
C ALA A 234 12.12 32.50 2.07
N GLY A 235 11.66 31.44 2.73
CA GLY A 235 12.42 30.19 2.77
C GLY A 235 11.71 29.05 3.49
N VAL A 236 12.14 27.84 3.17
CA VAL A 236 11.64 26.61 3.78
C VAL A 236 12.78 25.64 3.99
N LYS A 237 12.84 25.08 5.20
CA LYS A 237 13.70 23.96 5.55
C LYS A 237 12.83 22.88 6.14
N PHE A 238 13.00 21.66 5.69
CA PHE A 238 12.27 20.51 6.18
C PHE A 238 13.20 19.30 6.22
N ILE A 239 13.14 18.56 7.32
CA ILE A 239 13.76 17.25 7.46
C ILE A 239 12.74 16.30 8.06
N TYR A 240 12.67 15.10 7.52
CA TYR A 240 11.87 14.00 8.02
C TYR A 240 12.71 12.74 8.03
N GLY A 241 12.63 12.00 9.13
CA GLY A 241 13.20 10.67 9.27
C GLY A 241 12.10 9.69 9.65
N GLN A 242 12.15 8.48 9.10
CA GLN A 242 11.24 7.39 9.43
C GLN A 242 12.02 6.09 9.52
N TYR A 243 11.81 5.36 10.61
CA TYR A 243 12.32 4.02 10.81
C TYR A 243 11.16 3.04 10.93
N ARG A 244 11.28 1.91 10.25
CA ARG A 244 10.22 0.91 10.15
C ARG A 244 10.78 -0.48 10.33
N ILE A 245 10.10 -1.29 11.12
CA ILE A 245 10.45 -2.69 11.38
C ILE A 245 9.23 -3.60 11.22
N PRO A 246 9.27 -4.58 10.31
CA PRO A 246 8.22 -5.58 10.16
C PRO A 246 8.34 -6.66 11.25
N PHE A 247 7.20 -7.18 11.69
CA PHE A 247 7.11 -8.32 12.59
C PHE A 247 5.84 -9.13 12.31
N ARG A 248 5.99 -10.23 11.56
CA ARG A 248 4.87 -11.10 11.17
C ARG A 248 3.74 -10.29 10.51
N TYR A 249 2.53 -10.35 11.07
CA TYR A 249 1.37 -9.57 10.61
C TYR A 249 1.45 -8.07 10.91
N TRP A 250 2.44 -7.64 11.68
CA TRP A 250 2.56 -6.28 12.20
C TRP A 250 3.71 -5.51 11.55
N GLU A 251 3.60 -4.19 11.57
CA GLU A 251 4.65 -3.27 11.17
C GLU A 251 4.70 -2.11 12.16
N PHE A 252 5.87 -1.87 12.75
CA PHE A 252 6.09 -0.74 13.65
C PHE A 252 6.80 0.36 12.89
N THR A 253 6.27 1.58 12.97
CA THR A 253 6.84 2.75 12.33
C THR A 253 7.01 3.89 13.33
N ALA A 254 8.22 4.40 13.43
CA ALA A 254 8.55 5.61 14.19
C ALA A 254 9.11 6.66 13.22
N GLY A 255 8.59 7.87 13.27
CA GLY A 255 9.05 8.96 12.41
C GLY A 255 9.05 10.29 13.14
N GLY A 256 9.75 11.26 12.58
CA GLY A 256 9.73 12.61 13.09
C GLY A 256 10.19 13.62 12.05
N SER A 257 9.65 14.83 12.14
CA SER A 257 10.01 15.93 11.27
C SER A 257 10.38 17.19 12.03
N TYR A 258 11.25 17.99 11.43
CA TYR A 258 11.45 19.39 11.79
C TYR A 258 11.27 20.26 10.55
N SER A 259 10.53 21.34 10.70
CA SER A 259 10.32 22.33 9.65
C SER A 259 10.50 23.75 10.17
N GLU A 260 11.08 24.60 9.32
CA GLU A 260 11.20 26.04 9.52
C GLU A 260 10.77 26.73 8.22
N GLN A 261 9.81 27.64 8.33
CA GLN A 261 9.35 28.48 7.24
C GLN A 261 9.55 29.93 7.63
N LYS A 262 10.09 30.72 6.71
CA LYS A 262 10.25 32.17 6.83
C LYS A 262 9.45 32.84 5.72
N GLN A 263 8.72 33.89 6.09
CA GLN A 263 8.03 34.78 5.16
C GLN A 263 8.27 36.21 5.61
N GLN A 264 8.48 37.15 4.68
CA GLN A 264 8.70 38.55 4.99
C GLN A 264 7.54 39.39 4.46
N TYR A 265 6.88 40.11 5.36
CA TYR A 265 5.75 40.98 5.03
C TYR A 265 6.23 42.43 4.93
N PRO A 266 5.96 43.14 3.83
CA PRO A 266 6.30 44.55 3.72
C PRO A 266 5.45 45.38 4.69
N VAL A 267 6.06 46.37 5.34
CA VAL A 267 5.40 47.36 6.20
C VAL A 267 5.90 48.77 5.85
N ASN A 268 5.17 49.81 6.25
CA ASN A 268 5.47 51.20 5.88
C ASN A 268 6.93 51.63 6.14
N THR A 269 7.59 51.07 7.17
CA THR A 269 8.97 51.42 7.58
C THR A 269 9.98 50.28 7.40
N GLY A 270 9.68 49.29 6.55
CA GLY A 270 10.59 48.17 6.27
C GLY A 270 9.82 46.86 6.06
N SER A 271 10.13 45.86 6.87
CA SER A 271 9.52 44.54 6.74
C SER A 271 9.48 43.77 8.04
N LEU A 272 8.44 42.94 8.22
CA LEU A 272 8.31 42.03 9.35
C LEU A 272 8.59 40.59 8.92
N ASN A 273 9.53 39.95 9.61
CA ASN A 273 9.78 38.53 9.45
C ASN A 273 8.74 37.71 10.23
N TYR A 274 8.03 36.83 9.53
CA TYR A 274 7.14 35.82 10.09
C TYR A 274 7.81 34.45 10.00
N PHE A 275 8.04 33.82 11.15
CA PHE A 275 8.61 32.48 11.20
C PHE A 275 7.59 31.49 11.74
N THR A 276 7.51 30.33 11.09
CA THR A 276 6.82 29.14 11.62
C THR A 276 7.85 28.03 11.79
N ARG A 277 7.96 27.50 13.00
CA ARG A 277 8.73 26.28 13.30
C ARG A 277 7.79 25.19 13.74
N SER A 278 7.92 23.99 13.17
CA SER A 278 7.12 22.84 13.58
C SER A 278 7.99 21.60 13.78
N LYS A 279 7.67 20.84 14.83
CA LYS A 279 8.26 19.55 15.17
C LYS A 279 7.14 18.53 15.23
N THR A 280 7.36 17.37 14.63
CA THR A 280 6.42 16.25 14.69
C THR A 280 7.15 15.00 15.13
N LEU A 281 6.51 14.20 15.97
CA LEU A 281 6.87 12.83 16.30
C LEU A 281 5.67 11.94 16.00
N ASP A 282 5.88 10.90 15.22
CA ASP A 282 4.85 9.95 14.80
C ASP A 282 5.25 8.54 15.24
N LEU A 283 4.36 7.85 15.95
CA LEU A 283 4.52 6.45 16.32
C LEU A 283 3.28 5.69 15.86
N SER A 284 3.45 4.62 15.10
CA SER A 284 2.31 3.85 14.58
C SER A 284 2.59 2.36 14.50
N LEU A 285 1.52 1.59 14.59
CA LEU A 285 1.47 0.15 14.44
C LEU A 285 0.46 -0.19 13.34
N GLY A 286 0.93 -0.87 12.30
CA GLY A 286 0.10 -1.42 11.23
C GLY A 286 -0.09 -2.93 11.40
N ARG A 287 -1.26 -3.46 11.03
CA ARG A 287 -1.55 -4.89 10.94
C ARG A 287 -2.14 -5.22 9.57
N LYS A 288 -1.55 -6.21 8.88
CA LYS A 288 -2.16 -6.81 7.68
C LYS A 288 -3.38 -7.63 8.11
N LEU A 289 -4.56 -7.26 7.65
CA LEU A 289 -5.82 -7.97 7.93
C LEU A 289 -6.16 -9.00 6.86
N LEU A 290 -5.85 -8.68 5.60
CA LEU A 290 -6.04 -9.58 4.46
C LEU A 290 -4.90 -9.37 3.47
N LEU A 291 -4.32 -10.46 3.00
CA LEU A 291 -3.38 -10.45 1.89
C LEU A 291 -3.68 -11.65 0.99
N THR A 292 -4.05 -11.36 -0.25
CA THR A 292 -4.23 -12.31 -1.34
C THR A 292 -3.68 -11.70 -2.62
N PRO A 293 -3.53 -12.46 -3.73
CA PRO A 293 -3.15 -11.90 -5.01
C PRO A 293 -4.07 -10.77 -5.51
N ALA A 294 -5.33 -10.75 -5.06
CA ALA A 294 -6.31 -9.73 -5.42
C ALA A 294 -6.43 -8.62 -4.37
N HIS A 295 -6.23 -8.90 -3.08
CA HIS A 295 -6.54 -7.95 -2.01
C HIS A 295 -5.36 -7.72 -1.06
N ASP A 296 -5.11 -6.46 -0.72
CA ASP A 296 -4.22 -6.06 0.37
C ASP A 296 -5.00 -5.10 1.30
N LEU A 297 -5.30 -5.55 2.53
CA LEU A 297 -5.99 -4.77 3.55
C LEU A 297 -5.10 -4.61 4.78
N THR A 298 -4.85 -3.37 5.17
CA THR A 298 -4.02 -3.02 6.33
C THR A 298 -4.78 -2.04 7.24
N LEU A 299 -4.81 -2.34 8.53
CA LEU A 299 -5.30 -1.44 9.58
C LEU A 299 -4.11 -0.86 10.34
N SER A 300 -4.06 0.46 10.51
CA SER A 300 -3.03 1.14 11.29
C SER A 300 -3.63 1.95 12.43
N SER A 301 -2.89 2.08 13.53
CA SER A 301 -3.23 2.96 14.63
C SER A 301 -1.96 3.55 15.24
N GLY A 302 -1.98 4.81 15.66
CA GLY A 302 -0.79 5.50 16.13
C GLY A 302 -1.06 6.81 16.84
N ILE A 303 0.00 7.40 17.36
CA ILE A 303 -0.01 8.71 18.03
C ILE A 303 0.93 9.66 17.27
N SER A 304 0.46 10.87 17.04
CA SER A 304 1.27 11.97 16.49
C SER A 304 1.32 13.13 17.47
N ALA A 305 2.51 13.59 17.82
CA ALA A 305 2.72 14.78 18.65
C ALA A 305 3.31 15.90 17.79
N VAL A 306 2.60 17.03 17.69
CA VAL A 306 2.96 18.19 16.88
C VAL A 306 3.16 19.40 17.80
N THR A 307 4.34 20.01 17.73
CA THR A 307 4.63 21.30 18.37
C THR A 307 4.87 22.34 17.30
N ARG A 308 4.17 23.48 17.37
CA ARG A 308 4.33 24.61 16.47
C ARG A 308 4.58 25.89 17.26
N HIS A 309 5.57 26.64 16.80
CA HIS A 309 5.93 27.94 17.34
C HIS A 309 5.95 28.98 16.22
N VAL A 310 5.36 30.15 16.48
CA VAL A 310 5.23 31.21 15.48
C VAL A 310 5.73 32.53 16.07
N THR A 311 6.58 33.23 15.33
CA THR A 311 7.10 34.56 15.71
C THR A 311 6.87 35.58 14.59
N LEU A 312 6.67 36.84 14.98
CA LEU A 312 6.55 37.98 14.08
C LEU A 312 7.48 39.10 14.55
N GLY A 313 8.39 39.57 13.69
CA GLY A 313 9.34 40.63 14.04
C GLY A 313 10.26 40.27 15.21
N HIS A 314 10.65 39.00 15.33
CA HIS A 314 11.44 38.42 16.43
C HIS A 314 10.74 38.39 17.80
N ALA A 315 9.55 38.96 17.93
CA ALA A 315 8.68 38.75 19.09
C ALA A 315 7.82 37.50 18.86
N PRO A 316 7.59 36.67 19.88
CA PRO A 316 6.52 35.68 19.81
C PRO A 316 5.19 36.42 19.60
N LEU A 317 4.35 35.92 18.69
CA LEU A 317 2.97 36.40 18.63
C LEU A 317 2.31 36.06 19.97
N ILE A 318 1.33 36.87 20.39
CA ILE A 318 0.53 36.64 21.61
C ILE A 318 -0.27 35.30 21.52
N LEU A 319 -0.21 34.61 20.38
CA LEU A 319 -0.66 33.24 20.21
C LEU A 319 0.42 32.25 20.69
N PRO A 320 0.17 31.50 21.78
CA PRO A 320 1.17 30.67 22.44
C PRO A 320 1.67 29.54 21.54
N GLU A 321 2.82 28.96 21.91
CA GLU A 321 3.25 27.63 21.45
C GLU A 321 2.03 26.70 21.40
N ARG A 322 1.80 26.06 20.24
CA ARG A 322 0.76 25.06 20.07
C ARG A 322 1.37 23.69 20.16
N ARG A 323 0.90 22.89 21.10
CA ARG A 323 1.28 21.48 21.22
C ARG A 323 0.04 20.62 21.15
N SER A 324 -0.11 19.88 20.07
CA SER A 324 -1.24 19.00 19.83
C SER A 324 -0.77 17.56 19.80
N VAL A 325 -1.51 16.67 20.44
CA VAL A 325 -1.31 15.23 20.33
C VAL A 325 -2.54 14.64 19.67
N TYR A 326 -2.36 13.72 18.74
CA TYR A 326 -3.43 13.09 17.98
C TYR A 326 -3.33 11.58 18.11
N TRP A 327 -4.47 10.92 18.28
CA TRP A 327 -4.63 9.51 17.96
C TRP A 327 -5.12 9.39 16.52
N ASN A 328 -4.43 8.58 15.74
CA ASN A 328 -4.74 8.33 14.34
C ASN A 328 -5.10 6.85 14.16
N THR A 329 -6.10 6.55 13.35
CA THR A 329 -6.44 5.20 12.90
C THR A 329 -6.70 5.23 11.41
N GLY A 330 -6.10 4.29 10.67
CA GLY A 330 -6.19 4.22 9.22
C GLY A 330 -6.59 2.83 8.73
N LEU A 331 -7.44 2.75 7.71
CA LEU A 331 -7.72 1.53 6.98
C LEU A 331 -7.31 1.74 5.52
N ASN A 332 -6.42 0.91 5.01
CA ASN A 332 -5.95 0.94 3.63
C ASN A 332 -6.31 -0.37 2.95
N HIS A 333 -7.10 -0.30 1.89
CA HIS A 333 -7.45 -1.45 1.05
C HIS A 333 -6.98 -1.20 -0.37
N ARG A 334 -6.34 -2.20 -0.96
CA ARG A 334 -6.01 -2.24 -2.38
C ARG A 334 -6.59 -3.50 -2.98
N TRP A 335 -7.32 -3.34 -4.06
CA TRP A 335 -7.92 -4.40 -4.84
C TRP A 335 -7.33 -4.37 -6.25
N TYR A 336 -6.61 -5.43 -6.59
CA TYR A 336 -6.04 -5.67 -7.90
C TYR A 336 -6.98 -6.54 -8.72
N LEU A 337 -7.40 -6.02 -9.86
CA LEU A 337 -8.09 -6.78 -10.91
C LEU A 337 -7.32 -6.62 -12.22
N PRO A 338 -7.50 -7.55 -13.19
CA PRO A 338 -6.80 -7.46 -14.47
C PRO A 338 -7.04 -6.14 -15.21
N ASP A 339 -8.26 -5.60 -15.10
CA ASP A 339 -8.71 -4.44 -15.87
C ASP A 339 -8.60 -3.12 -15.12
N PHE A 340 -8.45 -3.14 -13.79
CA PHE A 340 -8.27 -1.94 -12.98
C PHE A 340 -7.65 -2.23 -11.62
N THR A 341 -7.03 -1.21 -11.03
CA THR A 341 -6.63 -1.22 -9.62
C THR A 341 -7.47 -0.20 -8.86
N PHE A 342 -8.04 -0.64 -7.74
CA PHE A 342 -8.83 0.19 -6.85
C PHE A 342 -8.13 0.29 -5.50
N GLN A 343 -7.97 1.50 -4.98
CA GLN A 343 -7.38 1.76 -3.67
C GLN A 343 -8.33 2.63 -2.86
N TYR A 344 -8.59 2.25 -1.62
CA TYR A 344 -9.44 2.98 -0.70
C TYR A 344 -8.70 3.17 0.63
N GLN A 345 -8.67 4.40 1.12
CA GLN A 345 -8.02 4.80 2.36
C GLN A 345 -9.00 5.56 3.22
N VAL A 346 -9.16 5.16 4.48
CA VAL A 346 -9.94 5.90 5.48
C VAL A 346 -9.03 6.23 6.64
N GLN A 347 -9.05 7.47 7.08
CA GLN A 347 -8.23 7.94 8.20
C GLN A 347 -9.12 8.69 9.18
N TYR A 348 -9.05 8.31 10.44
CA TYR A 348 -9.65 9.02 11.55
C TYR A 348 -8.55 9.63 12.42
N LYS A 349 -8.64 10.94 12.65
CA LYS A 349 -7.71 11.72 13.47
C LYS A 349 -8.47 12.37 14.61
N HIS A 350 -8.04 12.08 15.84
CA HIS A 350 -8.65 12.62 17.05
C HIS A 350 -7.62 13.33 17.92
N SER A 351 -7.85 14.60 18.23
CA SER A 351 -7.00 15.37 19.14
C SER A 351 -7.19 14.92 20.59
N LEU A 352 -6.08 14.68 21.27
CA LEU A 352 -5.99 14.28 22.66
C LEU A 352 -5.47 15.44 23.51
N ASN A 353 -6.15 15.74 24.61
CA ASN A 353 -5.67 16.67 25.64
C ASN A 353 -4.81 15.93 26.68
N ARG A 354 -3.88 15.09 26.20
CA ARG A 354 -3.00 14.22 27.02
C ARG A 354 -1.56 14.29 26.47
N PHE A 355 -0.61 13.65 27.16
CA PHE A 355 0.78 13.53 26.70
C PHE A 355 1.48 14.89 26.43
N GLY A 356 1.17 15.88 27.26
CA GLY A 356 1.74 17.22 27.17
C GLY A 356 1.05 18.14 26.15
N ALA A 357 -0.04 17.71 25.50
CA ALA A 357 -0.85 18.59 24.66
C ALA A 357 -1.35 19.81 25.46
N LEU A 358 -1.29 20.98 24.83
CA LEU A 358 -1.82 22.23 25.39
C LEU A 358 -3.30 22.35 25.02
N PRO A 359 -4.19 22.65 25.98
CA PRO A 359 -5.61 22.75 25.72
C PRO A 359 -5.91 23.89 24.75
N VAL A 360 -6.93 23.71 23.92
CA VAL A 360 -7.42 24.77 23.05
C VAL A 360 -8.06 25.86 23.91
N THR A 361 -7.42 27.02 23.99
CA THR A 361 -7.80 28.11 24.92
C THR A 361 -8.96 28.97 24.40
N GLU A 362 -9.19 28.98 23.09
CA GLU A 362 -10.30 29.73 22.50
C GLU A 362 -11.63 28.97 22.68
N LYS A 363 -12.56 29.55 23.44
CA LYS A 363 -13.85 28.91 23.82
C LYS A 363 -14.68 28.38 22.64
N LYS A 364 -14.50 28.93 21.43
CA LYS A 364 -15.24 28.54 20.22
C LYS A 364 -14.65 27.33 19.49
N LEU A 365 -13.40 27.00 19.76
CA LEU A 365 -12.71 25.88 19.12
C LEU A 365 -12.95 24.60 19.93
N LYS A 366 -12.99 23.46 19.24
CA LYS A 366 -13.14 22.13 19.83
C LYS A 366 -11.95 21.24 19.43
N PRO A 367 -11.66 20.17 20.20
CA PRO A 367 -10.67 19.17 19.81
C PRO A 367 -10.98 18.61 18.43
N THR A 368 -9.94 18.44 17.61
CA THR A 368 -10.05 17.92 16.25
C THR A 368 -10.61 16.50 16.24
N ARG A 369 -11.62 16.29 15.39
CA ARG A 369 -12.23 15.00 15.08
C ARG A 369 -12.44 14.96 13.58
N GLN A 370 -11.42 14.49 12.88
CA GLN A 370 -11.36 14.48 11.43
C GLN A 370 -11.58 13.07 10.91
N LEU A 371 -12.46 12.94 9.92
CA LEU A 371 -12.55 11.76 9.08
C LEU A 371 -12.13 12.16 7.67
N MET A 372 -11.20 11.42 7.09
CA MET A 372 -10.77 11.55 5.70
C MET A 372 -10.97 10.21 4.99
N ALA A 373 -11.50 10.25 3.78
CA ALA A 373 -11.61 9.10 2.90
C ALA A 373 -11.03 9.47 1.53
N GLU A 374 -10.13 8.64 1.01
CA GLU A 374 -9.57 8.76 -0.33
C GLU A 374 -9.79 7.49 -1.12
N THR A 375 -10.21 7.64 -2.37
CA THR A 375 -10.33 6.56 -3.35
C THR A 375 -9.46 6.88 -4.56
N THR A 376 -8.62 5.93 -4.96
CA THR A 376 -7.82 6.01 -6.19
C THR A 376 -8.20 4.86 -7.11
N LEU A 377 -8.61 5.19 -8.33
CA LEU A 377 -8.97 4.24 -9.38
C LEU A 377 -7.99 4.39 -10.55
N THR A 378 -7.34 3.29 -10.94
CA THR A 378 -6.45 3.23 -12.10
C THR A 378 -7.00 2.24 -13.12
N VAL A 379 -7.31 2.72 -14.34
CA VAL A 379 -7.91 1.90 -15.41
C VAL A 379 -7.02 1.96 -16.66
N PRO A 380 -6.25 0.92 -17.00
CA PRO A 380 -5.59 0.82 -18.30
C PRO A 380 -6.61 0.63 -19.43
N PHE A 381 -6.37 1.26 -20.58
CA PHE A 381 -7.18 1.07 -21.79
C PHE A 381 -6.36 1.30 -23.07
N ARG A 382 -6.93 0.99 -24.22
CA ARG A 382 -6.32 1.29 -25.53
C ARG A 382 -7.23 2.19 -26.33
N LEU A 383 -6.65 3.21 -26.95
CA LEU A 383 -7.34 4.12 -27.87
C LEU A 383 -6.54 4.18 -29.18
N ALA A 384 -7.19 3.90 -30.32
CA ALA A 384 -6.53 3.83 -31.63
C ALA A 384 -5.27 2.93 -31.64
N GLY A 385 -5.30 1.82 -30.91
CA GLY A 385 -4.16 0.90 -30.81
C GLY A 385 -2.98 1.41 -29.96
N GLN A 386 -3.09 2.56 -29.30
CA GLN A 386 -2.08 3.10 -28.38
C GLN A 386 -2.46 2.84 -26.91
N PRO A 387 -1.49 2.60 -26.01
CA PRO A 387 -1.76 2.34 -24.61
C PRO A 387 -2.00 3.63 -23.81
N PHE A 388 -3.07 3.63 -23.01
CA PHE A 388 -3.42 4.71 -22.09
C PHE A 388 -3.74 4.14 -20.72
N TYR A 389 -3.71 4.99 -19.70
CA TYR A 389 -4.43 4.72 -18.46
C TYR A 389 -5.12 5.98 -17.96
N TYR A 390 -6.23 5.77 -17.27
CA TYR A 390 -6.92 6.77 -16.50
C TYR A 390 -6.56 6.60 -15.02
N GLU A 391 -6.31 7.71 -14.32
CA GLU A 391 -6.16 7.77 -12.87
C GLU A 391 -7.14 8.79 -12.30
N GLY A 392 -8.06 8.32 -11.46
CA GLY A 392 -9.01 9.15 -10.74
C GLY A 392 -8.73 9.10 -9.24
N ILE A 393 -8.61 10.25 -8.59
CA ILE A 393 -8.48 10.39 -7.13
C ILE A 393 -9.67 11.19 -6.61
N MET A 394 -10.41 10.63 -5.66
CA MET A 394 -11.50 11.30 -4.96
C MET A 394 -11.18 11.34 -3.47
N ARG A 395 -11.10 12.53 -2.88
CA ARG A 395 -10.76 12.73 -1.46
C ARG A 395 -11.81 13.58 -0.78
N GLY A 396 -12.51 13.00 0.19
CA GLY A 396 -13.38 13.73 1.11
C GLY A 396 -12.74 13.85 2.48
N PHE A 397 -12.88 15.00 3.12
CA PHE A 397 -12.48 15.19 4.52
C PHE A 397 -13.49 16.04 5.27
N ILE A 398 -13.73 15.70 6.52
CA ILE A 398 -14.65 16.40 7.40
C ILE A 398 -14.13 16.47 8.82
N ASN A 399 -13.98 17.69 9.34
CA ASN A 399 -13.90 17.93 10.77
C ASN A 399 -15.33 18.04 11.35
N ALA A 400 -15.64 17.18 12.33
CA ALA A 400 -16.95 17.14 12.97
C ALA A 400 -17.26 18.48 13.67
N ASP A 401 -16.25 19.10 14.27
CA ASP A 401 -16.37 20.37 14.98
C ASP A 401 -15.58 21.50 14.29
N LYS A 402 -15.75 22.72 14.81
CA LYS A 402 -14.85 23.83 14.48
C LYS A 402 -13.48 23.59 15.14
N ALA A 403 -12.59 22.96 14.40
CA ALA A 403 -11.19 22.76 14.77
C ALA A 403 -10.35 24.02 14.54
N ASP A 404 -9.14 24.01 15.09
CA ASP A 404 -8.10 24.99 14.80
C ASP A 404 -7.75 24.99 13.30
N GLU A 405 -7.43 26.14 12.71
CA GLU A 405 -7.06 26.25 11.29
C GLU A 405 -5.79 25.47 10.96
N MET A 406 -4.95 25.17 11.96
CA MET A 406 -3.81 24.26 11.81
C MET A 406 -4.21 22.84 11.38
N ASP A 407 -5.46 22.44 11.63
CA ASP A 407 -6.01 21.12 11.28
C ASP A 407 -6.92 21.17 10.04
N TYR A 408 -6.80 22.23 9.23
CA TYR A 408 -7.51 22.33 7.94
C TYR A 408 -6.69 21.68 6.83
N GLU A 409 -7.38 21.09 5.86
CA GLU A 409 -6.76 20.47 4.69
C GLU A 409 -6.63 21.46 3.54
N SER A 410 -5.53 21.36 2.79
CA SER A 410 -5.32 22.19 1.59
C SER A 410 -6.16 21.69 0.42
N LEU A 411 -6.90 22.60 -0.21
CA LEU A 411 -7.70 22.39 -1.42
C LEU A 411 -6.99 22.85 -2.69
N SER A 412 -5.93 23.66 -2.60
CA SER A 412 -5.10 24.10 -3.73
C SER A 412 -3.68 23.55 -3.68
N GLY A 413 -3.03 23.48 -4.84
CA GLY A 413 -1.64 23.06 -5.00
C GLY A 413 -1.48 21.77 -5.82
N ARG A 414 -0.22 21.37 -6.02
CA ARG A 414 0.17 20.24 -6.88
C ARG A 414 -0.56 18.93 -6.55
N TYR A 415 -0.80 18.69 -5.27
CA TYR A 415 -1.32 17.42 -4.75
C TYR A 415 -2.84 17.45 -4.47
N SER A 416 -3.52 18.56 -4.79
CA SER A 416 -4.97 18.73 -4.66
C SER A 416 -5.56 19.21 -5.99
N VAL A 417 -5.91 20.49 -6.16
CA VAL A 417 -6.41 21.03 -7.43
C VAL A 417 -5.28 21.71 -8.19
N ARG A 418 -4.87 21.09 -9.31
CA ARG A 418 -3.83 21.60 -10.23
C ARG A 418 -4.34 22.78 -11.07
N GLY A 419 -3.43 23.47 -11.74
CA GLY A 419 -3.74 24.62 -12.61
C GLY A 419 -3.66 25.99 -11.92
N TYR A 420 -3.69 26.05 -10.59
CA TYR A 420 -3.51 27.30 -9.84
C TYR A 420 -2.03 27.57 -9.55
N PRO A 421 -1.58 28.85 -9.52
CA PRO A 421 -0.23 29.22 -9.11
C PRO A 421 0.11 28.74 -7.69
N PHE A 422 1.37 28.39 -7.43
CA PHE A 422 1.83 27.94 -6.10
C PHE A 422 1.71 29.00 -4.99
N SER A 423 1.55 30.28 -5.35
CA SER A 423 1.24 31.36 -4.40
C SER A 423 -0.19 31.29 -3.86
N HIS A 424 -1.10 30.58 -4.54
CA HIS A 424 -2.49 30.47 -4.12
C HIS A 424 -2.67 29.32 -3.13
N SER A 425 -3.00 29.64 -1.88
CA SER A 425 -3.37 28.67 -0.86
C SER A 425 -4.85 28.79 -0.53
N MET A 426 -5.53 27.65 -0.46
CA MET A 426 -6.90 27.57 0.02
C MET A 426 -7.01 26.34 0.92
N SER A 427 -7.48 26.50 2.15
CA SER A 427 -7.70 25.37 3.05
C SER A 427 -9.07 25.43 3.71
N ALA A 428 -9.57 24.26 4.10
CA ALA A 428 -10.87 24.14 4.70
C ALA A 428 -10.91 23.06 5.77
N ALA A 429 -11.82 23.21 6.73
CA ALA A 429 -12.12 22.17 7.72
C ALA A 429 -12.89 20.99 7.13
N ARG A 430 -13.57 21.19 5.99
CA ARG A 430 -14.39 20.21 5.29
C ARG A 430 -14.28 20.45 3.79
N GLY A 431 -14.20 19.40 3.02
CA GLY A 431 -14.16 19.54 1.58
C GLY A 431 -14.07 18.23 0.82
N PHE A 432 -14.19 18.35 -0.48
CA PHE A 432 -14.06 17.27 -1.44
C PHE A 432 -13.12 17.70 -2.57
N ILE A 433 -12.20 16.83 -2.97
CA ILE A 433 -11.29 17.00 -4.09
C ILE A 433 -11.53 15.84 -5.06
N SER A 434 -11.69 16.16 -6.34
CA SER A 434 -11.65 15.19 -7.44
C SER A 434 -10.50 15.56 -8.36
N ARG A 435 -9.63 14.59 -8.64
CA ARG A 435 -8.52 14.72 -9.59
C ARG A 435 -8.66 13.64 -10.64
N ASN A 436 -8.55 14.02 -11.90
CA ASN A 436 -8.73 13.11 -13.01
C ASN A 436 -7.55 13.32 -13.96
N GLU A 437 -6.84 12.25 -14.30
CA GLU A 437 -5.69 12.28 -15.20
C GLU A 437 -5.84 11.17 -16.24
N VAL A 438 -5.68 11.53 -17.52
CA VAL A 438 -5.52 10.56 -18.61
C VAL A 438 -4.08 10.63 -19.09
N VAL A 439 -3.42 9.49 -19.13
CA VAL A 439 -2.01 9.38 -19.48
C VAL A 439 -1.86 8.55 -20.75
N TRP A 440 -1.27 9.15 -21.77
CA TRP A 440 -0.78 8.44 -22.94
C TRP A 440 0.58 7.84 -22.61
N GLN A 441 0.60 6.50 -22.52
CA GLN A 441 1.80 5.78 -22.15
C GLN A 441 2.76 5.65 -23.32
N GLN A 442 4.04 5.79 -23.04
CA GLN A 442 5.14 5.48 -23.96
C GLN A 442 4.99 6.16 -25.33
N VAL A 443 4.63 7.46 -25.33
CA VAL A 443 4.62 8.29 -26.56
C VAL A 443 6.00 8.24 -27.23
N LEU A 444 7.03 8.20 -26.39
CA LEU A 444 8.38 7.72 -26.70
C LEU A 444 8.77 6.71 -25.61
N PRO A 445 9.72 5.78 -25.86
CA PRO A 445 10.17 4.84 -24.84
C PRO A 445 10.58 5.54 -23.54
N GLY A 446 9.90 5.25 -22.42
CA GLY A 446 10.16 5.88 -21.12
C GLY A 446 9.51 7.26 -20.90
N HIS A 447 8.70 7.75 -21.83
CA HIS A 447 8.07 9.07 -21.77
C HIS A 447 6.55 9.02 -21.93
N ASN A 448 5.84 9.69 -21.03
CA ASN A 448 4.39 9.73 -20.97
C ASN A 448 3.88 11.17 -21.08
N LEU A 449 2.86 11.38 -21.90
CA LEU A 449 2.09 12.62 -21.92
C LEU A 449 0.83 12.45 -21.08
N TYR A 450 0.39 13.50 -20.41
CA TYR A 450 -0.85 13.45 -19.65
C TYR A 450 -1.64 14.74 -19.74
N LEU A 451 -2.95 14.60 -19.61
CA LEU A 451 -3.91 15.70 -19.46
C LEU A 451 -4.73 15.44 -18.19
N ALA A 452 -4.92 16.49 -17.41
CA ALA A 452 -5.61 16.42 -16.13
C ALA A 452 -6.71 17.48 -16.00
N ALA A 453 -7.75 17.14 -15.25
CA ALA A 453 -8.83 18.04 -14.85
C ALA A 453 -9.21 17.74 -13.40
N ASP A 454 -9.13 18.79 -12.57
CA ASP A 454 -9.32 18.68 -11.13
C ASP A 454 -10.37 19.69 -10.65
N ALA A 455 -11.08 19.34 -9.57
CA ALA A 455 -12.06 20.18 -8.92
C ALA A 455 -11.97 20.06 -7.39
N GLY A 456 -12.21 21.16 -6.68
CA GLY A 456 -12.19 21.24 -5.22
C GLY A 456 -13.40 22.00 -4.70
N LEU A 457 -14.15 21.37 -3.80
CA LEU A 457 -15.37 21.89 -3.21
C LEU A 457 -15.21 22.00 -1.68
N PRO A 458 -15.03 23.20 -1.11
CA PRO A 458 -15.09 23.41 0.34
C PRO A 458 -16.54 23.21 0.85
N GLY A 459 -16.69 22.45 1.93
CA GLY A 459 -17.97 22.19 2.59
C GLY A 459 -18.24 23.04 3.84
N ALA A 460 -17.39 24.03 4.11
CA ALA A 460 -17.46 24.91 5.29
C ALA A 460 -16.79 26.26 4.99
N LYS A 461 -16.71 27.14 6.01
CA LYS A 461 -15.91 28.38 5.91
C LYS A 461 -14.46 28.03 5.55
N ILE A 462 -13.94 28.73 4.55
CA ILE A 462 -12.59 28.59 4.00
C ILE A 462 -11.66 29.53 4.79
N SER A 463 -10.43 29.11 5.07
CA SER A 463 -9.36 30.01 5.51
C SER A 463 -8.42 30.30 4.34
N GLY A 464 -7.87 31.53 4.30
CA GLY A 464 -7.02 32.00 3.18
C GLY A 464 -7.75 32.87 2.15
N GLY A 465 -8.74 33.68 2.55
CA GLY A 465 -9.24 34.83 1.77
C GLY A 465 -10.14 34.54 0.56
N ALA A 466 -10.33 33.28 0.17
CA ALA A 466 -11.03 32.94 -1.07
C ALA A 466 -12.44 33.56 -1.20
N ARG A 467 -12.62 34.45 -2.19
CA ARG A 467 -13.93 34.89 -2.71
C ARG A 467 -14.66 33.80 -3.49
N SER A 468 -13.95 32.77 -3.95
CA SER A 468 -14.53 31.64 -4.69
C SER A 468 -14.86 30.48 -3.77
N HIS A 469 -16.10 30.00 -3.86
CA HIS A 469 -16.58 28.83 -3.12
C HIS A 469 -16.17 27.48 -3.75
N SER A 470 -15.37 27.47 -4.82
CA SER A 470 -14.79 26.24 -5.38
C SER A 470 -13.60 26.52 -6.29
N LEU A 471 -12.76 25.49 -6.49
CA LEU A 471 -11.65 25.50 -7.43
C LEU A 471 -11.93 24.52 -8.57
N ALA A 472 -11.51 24.88 -9.78
CA ALA A 472 -11.49 24.00 -10.93
C ALA A 472 -10.27 24.35 -11.78
N GLY A 473 -9.49 23.36 -12.17
CA GLY A 473 -8.26 23.59 -12.92
C GLY A 473 -7.89 22.41 -13.81
N THR A 474 -7.02 22.67 -14.78
CA THR A 474 -6.53 21.69 -15.74
C THR A 474 -5.02 21.79 -15.86
N GLU A 475 -4.39 20.70 -16.28
CA GLU A 475 -2.95 20.64 -16.49
C GLU A 475 -2.63 19.68 -17.64
N ILE A 476 -1.69 20.08 -18.49
CA ILE A 476 -1.07 19.20 -19.47
C ILE A 476 0.41 19.10 -19.16
N GLY A 477 0.98 17.90 -19.29
CA GLY A 477 2.40 17.73 -19.03
C GLY A 477 3.01 16.51 -19.67
N ILE A 478 4.32 16.45 -19.55
CA ILE A 478 5.16 15.32 -19.92
C ILE A 478 5.92 14.85 -18.68
N LYS A 479 5.96 13.54 -18.45
CA LYS A 479 6.77 12.91 -17.42
C LYS A 479 7.50 11.72 -18.00
N GLY A 480 8.77 11.56 -17.65
CA GLY A 480 9.56 10.46 -18.19
C GLY A 480 10.89 10.29 -17.51
N PHE A 481 11.67 9.33 -18.00
CA PHE A 481 13.00 9.05 -17.50
C PHE A 481 13.94 8.64 -18.62
N TYR A 482 15.23 8.86 -18.38
CA TYR A 482 16.34 8.39 -19.20
C TYR A 482 17.46 7.96 -18.26
N ASN A 483 17.77 6.66 -18.23
CA ASN A 483 18.66 6.05 -17.23
C ASN A 483 18.23 6.41 -15.79
N SER A 484 19.13 7.00 -15.00
CA SER A 484 18.88 7.45 -13.63
C SER A 484 18.17 8.81 -13.55
N LEU A 485 18.05 9.54 -14.65
CA LEU A 485 17.41 10.85 -14.70
C LEU A 485 15.91 10.70 -14.94
N SER A 486 15.09 11.34 -14.11
CA SER A 486 13.65 11.49 -14.31
C SER A 486 13.28 12.96 -14.34
N TYR A 487 12.21 13.29 -15.06
CA TYR A 487 11.73 14.66 -15.14
C TYR A 487 10.21 14.72 -15.26
N GLN A 488 9.66 15.86 -14.88
CA GLN A 488 8.30 16.25 -15.16
C GLN A 488 8.28 17.72 -15.56
N ILE A 489 7.56 18.06 -16.62
CA ILE A 489 7.31 19.44 -17.06
C ILE A 489 5.82 19.56 -17.35
N PHE A 490 5.20 20.65 -16.91
CA PHE A 490 3.77 20.84 -17.08
C PHE A 490 3.39 22.32 -17.19
N ALA A 491 2.23 22.53 -17.81
CA ALA A 491 1.54 23.81 -17.85
C ALA A 491 0.09 23.57 -17.41
N GLY A 492 -0.41 24.42 -16.52
CA GLY A 492 -1.75 24.35 -15.99
C GLY A 492 -2.48 25.68 -16.08
N LEU A 493 -3.81 25.59 -16.04
CA LEU A 493 -4.72 26.72 -16.13
C LEU A 493 -5.82 26.58 -15.07
N PRO A 494 -6.14 27.65 -14.32
CA PRO A 494 -7.33 27.68 -13.50
C PRO A 494 -8.55 27.84 -14.42
N LEU A 495 -9.50 26.92 -14.37
CA LEU A 495 -10.75 26.98 -15.13
C LEU A 495 -11.77 27.92 -14.46
N LYS A 496 -11.63 28.15 -13.15
CA LYS A 496 -12.47 29.06 -12.37
C LYS A 496 -11.60 30.11 -11.68
N GLU A 497 -12.07 31.36 -11.69
CA GLU A 497 -11.43 32.47 -10.96
C GLU A 497 -11.34 32.17 -9.46
N ALA A 498 -10.23 32.57 -8.85
CA ALA A 498 -10.02 32.56 -7.40
C ALA A 498 -9.43 33.91 -6.95
N GLU A 499 -9.34 34.12 -5.63
CA GLU A 499 -8.79 35.36 -5.11
C GLU A 499 -7.35 35.58 -5.62
N HIS A 500 -7.10 36.74 -6.22
CA HIS A 500 -5.84 37.12 -6.86
C HIS A 500 -5.37 36.19 -8.00
N VAL A 501 -6.25 35.32 -8.54
CA VAL A 501 -5.96 34.43 -9.67
C VAL A 501 -7.07 34.53 -10.72
N ARG A 502 -6.73 35.08 -11.89
CA ARG A 502 -7.66 35.18 -13.02
C ARG A 502 -7.88 33.79 -13.65
N ALA A 503 -9.11 33.51 -14.08
CA ALA A 503 -9.37 32.32 -14.89
C ALA A 503 -8.49 32.31 -16.15
N PHE A 504 -8.04 31.13 -16.55
CA PHE A 504 -7.16 30.87 -17.69
C PHE A 504 -5.79 31.56 -17.64
N SER A 505 -5.31 32.00 -16.46
CA SER A 505 -3.93 32.46 -16.32
C SER A 505 -2.95 31.28 -16.31
N PRO A 506 -1.96 31.22 -17.21
CA PRO A 506 -1.02 30.09 -17.25
C PRO A 506 -0.10 30.06 -16.03
N ALA A 507 0.07 28.87 -15.47
CA ALA A 507 1.10 28.55 -14.49
C ALA A 507 1.84 27.29 -14.94
N GLY A 508 3.14 27.22 -14.75
CA GLY A 508 3.96 26.09 -15.19
C GLY A 508 4.94 25.66 -14.14
N GLY A 509 5.36 24.40 -14.22
CA GLY A 509 6.37 23.88 -13.32
C GLY A 509 7.18 22.76 -13.92
N PHE A 510 8.29 22.48 -13.26
CA PHE A 510 9.18 21.40 -13.59
C PHE A 510 9.72 20.75 -12.32
N SER A 511 10.06 19.48 -12.45
CA SER A 511 10.95 18.78 -11.55
C SER A 511 11.93 17.94 -12.36
N VAL A 512 13.15 17.84 -11.88
CA VAL A 512 14.20 16.99 -12.41
C VAL A 512 14.81 16.24 -11.25
N SER A 513 14.91 14.92 -11.36
CA SER A 513 15.47 14.08 -10.30
C SER A 513 16.47 13.06 -10.84
N VAL A 514 17.56 12.84 -10.09
CA VAL A 514 18.54 11.79 -10.36
C VAL A 514 18.47 10.77 -9.23
N SER A 515 18.24 9.50 -9.59
CA SER A 515 18.24 8.37 -8.66
C SER A 515 19.58 7.64 -8.67
N TYR A 516 20.00 7.08 -7.55
CA TYR A 516 21.25 6.32 -7.41
C TYR A 516 21.12 5.14 -6.46
#